data_AF-A0A849E6U9-F1
#
_entry.id   AF-A0A849E6U9-F1
#
_cell.length_a   1.000
_cell.length_b   1.000
_cell.length_c   1.000
_cell.angle_alpha   90.00
_cell.angle_beta   90.00
_cell.angle_gamma   90.00
#
_symmetry.space_group_name_H-M   'P 1'
#
loop_
_entity.id
_entity.type
_entity.pdbx_description
1 polymer ?
#
loop_
_entity_poly.entity_id
_entity_poly.type
_entity_poly.pdbx_seq_one_letter_code
_entity_poly.pdbx_strand_id
1 'polypeptide(L)'
;MKKSLISVFTLLGVMVVSVVLAELFGLSVTAMVLIATIGSLICLLILFVVPRVRRQVAEREYRQLLREGMHLIVGRARYRGRRVLHYADGSVAVQTASGMLAFDSFDACRRFVDGR
;
A
#
# COMPACT_ATOMS: atom_id res chain seq x y z
N MET A 1 -7.30 2.72 29.73
CA MET A 1 -8.41 3.68 29.92
C MET A 1 -8.12 5.07 29.34
N LYS A 2 -6.99 5.73 29.63
CA LYS A 2 -6.65 7.08 29.10
C LYS A 2 -6.76 7.23 27.56
N LYS A 3 -6.28 6.25 26.77
CA LYS A 3 -6.35 6.29 25.30
C LYS A 3 -7.78 6.25 24.74
N SER A 4 -8.67 5.52 25.41
CA SER A 4 -10.09 5.43 25.04
C SER A 4 -10.85 6.71 25.37
N LEU A 5 -10.44 7.42 26.44
CA LEU A 5 -11.05 8.71 26.79
C LEU A 5 -10.67 9.78 25.76
N ILE A 6 -9.40 9.81 25.35
CA ILE A 6 -8.90 10.74 24.33
C ILE A 6 -9.63 10.52 22.99
N SER A 7 -9.82 9.26 22.57
CA SER A 7 -10.54 8.97 21.33
C SER A 7 -12.01 9.42 21.36
N VAL A 8 -12.68 9.29 22.52
CA VAL A 8 -14.06 9.74 22.71
C VAL A 8 -14.14 11.26 22.66
N PHE A 9 -13.23 11.98 23.33
CA PHE A 9 -13.17 13.44 23.26
C PHE A 9 -12.86 13.97 21.86
N THR A 10 -11.99 13.32 21.10
CA THR A 10 -11.72 13.70 19.72
C THR A 10 -12.92 13.46 18.81
N LEU A 11 -13.66 12.36 19.01
CA LEU A 11 -14.89 12.08 18.25
C LEU A 11 -15.98 13.11 18.54
N LEU A 12 -16.16 13.47 19.81
CA LEU A 12 -17.08 14.53 20.23
C LEU A 12 -16.70 15.89 19.64
N GLY A 13 -15.42 16.25 19.67
CA GLY A 13 -14.93 17.49 19.09
C GLY A 13 -15.17 17.57 17.57
N VAL A 14 -14.90 16.48 16.84
CA VAL A 14 -15.18 16.41 15.39
C VAL A 14 -16.67 16.55 15.11
N MET A 15 -17.54 15.95 15.93
CA MET A 15 -18.99 16.06 15.80
C MET A 15 -19.48 17.49 16.00
N VAL A 16 -19.01 18.17 17.05
CA VAL A 16 -19.40 19.57 17.33
C VAL A 16 -18.93 20.49 16.19
N VAL A 17 -17.70 20.33 15.71
CA VAL A 17 -17.16 21.14 14.60
C VAL A 17 -17.95 20.93 13.32
N SER A 18 -18.37 19.70 13.01
CA SER A 18 -19.17 19.42 11.82
C SER A 18 -20.58 20.00 11.91
N VAL A 19 -21.22 19.95 13.09
CA VAL A 19 -22.51 20.62 13.34
C VAL A 19 -22.41 22.14 13.17
N VAL A 20 -21.39 22.76 13.77
CA VAL A 20 -21.17 24.21 13.65
C VAL A 20 -20.88 24.62 12.20
N LEU A 21 -20.07 23.85 11.47
CA LEU A 21 -19.82 24.13 10.05
C LEU A 21 -21.11 24.03 9.23
N ALA A 22 -21.96 23.03 9.47
CA ALA A 22 -23.20 22.90 8.71
C ALA A 22 -24.18 24.03 8.97
N GLU A 23 -24.31 24.49 10.21
CA GLU A 23 -25.08 25.70 10.51
C GLU A 23 -24.48 26.93 9.81
N LEU A 24 -23.15 27.07 9.80
CA LEU A 24 -22.45 28.20 9.17
C LEU A 24 -22.65 28.25 7.64
N PHE A 25 -22.73 27.08 6.99
CA PHE A 25 -22.91 26.95 5.55
C PHE A 25 -24.37 26.74 5.11
N GLY A 26 -25.33 26.73 6.05
CA GLY A 26 -26.73 26.43 5.77
C GLY A 26 -26.95 25.02 5.18
N LEU A 27 -26.03 24.09 5.46
CA LEU A 27 -26.08 22.73 4.96
C LEU A 27 -27.10 21.93 5.77
N SER A 28 -28.09 21.37 5.08
CA SER A 28 -29.03 20.45 5.71
C SER A 28 -28.29 19.22 6.24
N VAL A 29 -28.82 18.63 7.32
CA VAL A 29 -28.30 17.38 7.91
C VAL A 29 -28.09 16.29 6.86
N THR A 30 -28.95 16.24 5.84
CA THR A 30 -28.84 15.34 4.69
C THR A 30 -27.56 15.55 3.88
N ALA A 31 -27.11 16.79 3.70
CA ALA A 31 -25.87 17.09 2.97
C ALA A 31 -24.63 16.63 3.75
N MET A 32 -24.62 16.77 5.08
CA MET A 32 -23.55 16.25 5.92
C MET A 32 -23.45 14.73 5.89
N VAL A 33 -24.59 14.04 5.97
CA VAL A 33 -24.64 12.57 5.85
C VAL A 33 -24.13 12.12 4.48
N LEU A 34 -24.46 12.85 3.41
CA LEU A 34 -23.96 12.59 2.06
C LEU A 34 -22.43 12.74 1.97
N ILE A 35 -21.87 13.80 2.53
CA ILE A 35 -20.41 14.02 2.53
C ILE A 35 -19.69 12.92 3.32
N ALA A 36 -20.21 12.55 4.50
CA ALA A 36 -19.63 11.50 5.32
C ALA A 36 -19.70 10.12 4.65
N THR A 37 -20.82 9.80 4.00
CA THR A 37 -21.00 8.53 3.29
C THR A 37 -20.07 8.45 2.06
N ILE A 38 -19.99 9.50 1.25
CA ILE A 38 -19.06 9.60 0.11
C ILE A 38 -17.61 9.48 0.59
N GLY A 39 -17.22 10.19 1.65
CA GLY A 39 -15.88 10.11 2.23
C GLY A 39 -15.54 8.69 2.70
N SER A 40 -16.48 8.00 3.38
CA SER A 40 -16.28 6.62 3.83
C SER A 40 -16.12 5.63 2.68
N LEU A 41 -16.89 5.81 1.59
CA LEU A 41 -16.83 5.01 0.38
C LEU A 41 -15.49 5.17 -0.34
N ILE A 42 -14.98 6.41 -0.43
CA ILE A 42 -13.68 6.70 -1.01
C ILE A 42 -12.56 6.06 -0.18
N CYS A 43 -12.61 6.18 1.16
CA CYS A 43 -11.64 5.51 2.03
C CYS A 43 -11.67 3.98 1.87
N LEU A 44 -12.86 3.38 1.79
CA LEU A 44 -13.00 1.94 1.53
C LEU A 44 -12.41 1.56 0.16
N LEU A 45 -12.70 2.32 -0.88
CA LEU A 45 -12.11 2.12 -2.21
C LEU A 45 -10.59 2.18 -2.15
N ILE A 46 -10.01 3.17 -1.49
CA ILE A 46 -8.55 3.29 -1.36
C ILE A 46 -7.98 2.07 -0.63
N LEU A 47 -8.57 1.66 0.49
CA LEU A 47 -8.08 0.54 1.30
C LEU A 47 -8.16 -0.81 0.57
N PHE A 48 -9.15 -1.03 -0.30
CA PHE A 48 -9.33 -2.30 -1.00
C PHE A 48 -8.75 -2.33 -2.41
N VAL A 49 -8.80 -1.21 -3.14
CA VAL A 49 -8.38 -1.12 -4.53
C VAL A 49 -6.88 -0.88 -4.63
N VAL A 50 -6.30 0.03 -3.84
CA VAL A 50 -4.86 0.34 -3.93
C VAL A 50 -3.97 -0.90 -3.69
N PRO A 51 -4.21 -1.77 -2.69
CA PRO A 51 -3.40 -2.97 -2.53
C PRO A 51 -3.59 -3.96 -3.68
N ARG A 52 -4.80 -4.07 -4.24
CA ARG A 52 -5.07 -4.94 -5.39
C ARG A 52 -4.37 -4.45 -6.65
N VAL A 53 -4.46 -3.15 -6.93
CA VAL A 53 -3.77 -2.52 -8.07
C VAL A 53 -2.27 -2.63 -7.92
N ARG A 54 -1.70 -2.35 -6.74
CA ARG A 54 -0.26 -2.53 -6.48
C ARG A 54 0.20 -3.97 -6.71
N ARG A 55 -0.59 -4.97 -6.28
CA ARG A 55 -0.29 -6.38 -6.55
C ARG A 55 -0.34 -6.71 -8.04
N GLN A 56 -1.33 -6.20 -8.77
CA GLN A 56 -1.47 -6.43 -10.21
C GLN A 56 -0.37 -5.75 -11.02
N VAL A 57 0.03 -4.53 -10.65
CA VAL A 57 1.14 -3.81 -11.30
C VAL A 57 2.45 -4.55 -11.08
N ALA A 58 2.74 -4.96 -9.83
CA ALA A 58 3.93 -5.77 -9.54
C ALA A 58 3.95 -7.11 -10.31
N GLU A 59 2.78 -7.72 -10.53
CA GLU A 59 2.66 -8.96 -11.32
C GLU A 59 2.81 -8.72 -12.84
N ARG A 60 2.39 -7.56 -13.34
CA ARG A 60 2.56 -7.17 -14.75
C ARG A 60 4.00 -6.80 -15.07
N GLU A 61 4.64 -5.99 -14.23
CA GLU A 61 6.07 -5.68 -14.31
C GLU A 61 6.89 -6.99 -14.26
N TYR A 62 6.50 -7.91 -13.39
CA TYR A 62 7.09 -9.25 -13.30
C TYR A 62 6.95 -10.07 -14.60
N ARG A 63 5.79 -10.03 -15.27
CA ARG A 63 5.62 -10.70 -16.58
C ARG A 63 6.38 -10.01 -17.71
N GLN A 64 6.59 -8.69 -17.63
CA GLN A 64 7.40 -7.96 -18.60
C GLN A 64 8.88 -8.29 -18.45
N LEU A 65 9.40 -8.31 -17.22
CA LEU A 65 10.78 -8.78 -16.93
C LEU A 65 11.03 -10.21 -17.42
N LEU A 66 10.01 -11.08 -17.33
CA LEU A 66 10.07 -12.45 -17.86
C LEU A 66 9.95 -12.56 -19.39
N ARG A 67 9.40 -11.54 -20.07
CA ARG A 67 9.23 -11.55 -21.53
C ARG A 67 10.46 -11.02 -22.28
N GLU A 68 11.22 -10.12 -21.65
CA GLU A 68 12.37 -9.47 -22.30
C GLU A 68 13.68 -10.28 -22.19
N GLY A 69 13.74 -11.32 -21.35
CA GLY A 69 14.87 -12.25 -21.33
C GLY A 69 14.44 -13.66 -20.94
N MET A 70 15.11 -14.66 -21.50
CA MET A 70 15.00 -16.09 -21.15
C MET A 70 15.52 -16.38 -19.72
N HIS A 71 15.10 -15.60 -18.73
CA HIS A 71 15.48 -15.78 -17.34
C HIS A 71 14.54 -16.79 -16.71
N LEU A 72 14.86 -18.08 -16.90
CA LEU A 72 14.16 -19.17 -16.26
C LEU A 72 14.31 -18.99 -14.74
N ILE A 73 13.19 -18.91 -14.02
CA ILE A 73 13.22 -18.80 -12.57
C ILE A 73 13.58 -20.16 -12.00
N VAL A 74 14.75 -20.23 -11.35
CA VAL A 74 15.28 -21.47 -10.78
C VAL A 74 14.88 -21.61 -9.31
N GLY A 75 14.65 -20.50 -8.61
CA GLY A 75 14.38 -20.53 -7.18
C GLY A 75 13.48 -19.40 -6.68
N ARG A 76 12.67 -19.69 -5.67
CA ARG A 76 11.91 -18.71 -4.90
C ARG A 76 12.31 -18.80 -3.44
N ALA A 77 12.76 -17.69 -2.87
CA ALA A 77 13.22 -17.61 -1.49
C ALA A 77 12.56 -16.43 -0.77
N ARG A 78 12.80 -16.35 0.54
CA ARG A 78 12.51 -15.16 1.34
C ARG A 78 13.77 -14.71 2.05
N TYR A 79 14.08 -13.43 1.97
CA TYR A 79 15.19 -12.81 2.68
C TYR A 79 14.68 -11.60 3.48
N ARG A 80 14.88 -11.61 4.81
CA ARG A 80 14.39 -10.58 5.74
C ARG A 80 12.93 -10.18 5.51
N GLY A 81 12.07 -11.18 5.30
CA GLY A 81 10.63 -10.99 5.07
C GLY A 81 10.25 -10.54 3.65
N ARG A 82 11.21 -10.23 2.77
CA ARG A 82 10.97 -9.90 1.37
C ARG A 82 11.03 -11.16 0.50
N ARG A 83 10.16 -11.24 -0.50
CA ARG A 83 10.20 -12.34 -1.49
C ARG A 83 11.35 -12.08 -2.46
N VAL A 84 12.18 -13.08 -2.67
CA VAL A 84 13.36 -13.04 -3.54
C VAL A 84 13.21 -14.15 -4.60
N LEU A 85 13.48 -13.81 -5.85
CA LEU A 85 13.45 -14.73 -6.98
C LEU A 85 14.86 -14.88 -7.52
N HIS A 86 15.29 -16.13 -7.71
CA HIS A 86 16.58 -16.48 -8.28
C HIS A 86 16.37 -16.94 -9.72
N TYR A 87 17.13 -16.36 -10.63
CA TYR A 87 17.13 -16.73 -12.04
C TYR A 87 18.33 -17.62 -12.38
N ALA A 88 18.26 -18.30 -13.51
CA ALA A 88 19.27 -19.28 -13.94
C ALA A 88 20.65 -18.67 -14.22
N ASP A 89 20.68 -17.40 -14.62
CA ASP A 89 21.87 -16.59 -14.84
C ASP A 89 22.53 -16.09 -13.54
N GLY A 90 21.95 -16.40 -12.37
CA GLY A 90 22.47 -15.97 -11.07
C GLY A 90 21.99 -14.58 -10.63
N SER A 91 21.29 -13.86 -11.52
CA SER A 91 20.58 -12.63 -11.16
C SER A 91 19.42 -12.91 -10.21
N VAL A 92 19.01 -11.86 -9.51
CA VAL A 92 18.04 -11.96 -8.43
C VAL A 92 17.08 -10.78 -8.48
N ALA A 93 15.78 -11.03 -8.33
CA ALA A 93 14.81 -9.96 -8.13
C ALA A 93 14.16 -10.03 -6.75
N VAL A 94 14.02 -8.89 -6.09
CA VAL A 94 13.42 -8.76 -4.76
C VAL A 94 12.19 -7.88 -4.79
N GLN A 95 11.17 -8.31 -4.06
CA GLN A 95 9.96 -7.53 -3.87
C GLN A 95 10.17 -6.46 -2.79
N THR A 96 10.00 -5.20 -3.17
CA THR A 96 10.05 -4.03 -2.30
C THR A 96 8.67 -3.38 -2.18
N ALA A 97 8.58 -2.31 -1.38
CA ALA A 97 7.35 -1.53 -1.25
C ALA A 97 6.98 -0.75 -2.52
N SER A 98 7.98 -0.46 -3.37
CA SER A 98 7.82 0.27 -4.63
C SER A 98 7.63 -0.63 -5.85
N GLY A 99 7.94 -1.93 -5.75
CA GLY A 99 7.79 -2.86 -6.88
C GLY A 99 8.77 -4.03 -6.80
N MET A 100 9.10 -4.60 -7.95
CA MET A 100 10.20 -5.57 -8.06
C MET A 100 11.47 -4.85 -8.51
N LEU A 101 12.58 -5.08 -7.81
CA LEU A 101 13.90 -4.62 -8.23
C LEU A 101 14.76 -5.83 -8.61
N ALA A 102 15.41 -5.76 -9.76
CA ALA A 102 16.37 -6.76 -10.23
C ALA A 102 17.80 -6.35 -9.88
N PHE A 103 18.62 -7.34 -9.59
CA PHE A 103 20.03 -7.22 -9.22
C PHE A 103 20.81 -8.31 -9.95
N ASP A 104 22.02 -7.98 -10.40
CA ASP A 104 22.88 -8.93 -11.12
C ASP A 104 23.34 -10.11 -10.25
N SER A 105 23.28 -9.97 -8.92
CA SER A 105 23.66 -11.03 -7.97
C SER A 105 22.90 -10.92 -6.65
N PHE A 106 22.84 -12.04 -5.92
CA PHE A 106 22.28 -12.06 -4.57
C PHE A 106 23.04 -11.16 -3.59
N ASP A 107 24.35 -10.98 -3.76
CA ASP A 107 25.14 -10.10 -2.88
C ASP A 107 24.79 -8.62 -3.05
N ALA A 108 24.53 -8.17 -4.29
CA ALA A 108 24.04 -6.83 -4.55
C ALA A 108 22.64 -6.61 -3.95
N CYS A 109 21.75 -7.60 -4.09
CA CYS A 109 20.45 -7.59 -3.43
C CYS A 109 20.58 -7.54 -1.91
N ARG A 110 21.52 -8.29 -1.32
CA ARG A 110 21.76 -8.32 0.14
C ARG A 110 22.21 -6.96 0.63
N ARG A 111 23.18 -6.32 -0.03
CA ARG A 111 23.66 -4.97 0.27
C ARG A 111 22.51 -3.97 0.29
N PHE A 112 21.66 -3.99 -0.73
CA PHE A 112 20.47 -3.15 -0.80
C PHE A 112 19.48 -3.40 0.35
N VAL A 113 19.18 -4.67 0.67
CA VAL A 113 18.24 -5.01 1.75
C VAL A 113 18.80 -4.70 3.13
N ASP A 114 20.11 -4.85 3.32
CA ASP A 114 20.81 -4.61 4.58
C ASP A 114 21.23 -3.14 4.78
N GLY A 115 21.09 -2.31 3.73
CA GLY A 115 21.47 -0.90 3.75
C GLY A 115 22.98 -0.66 3.82
N ARG A 116 23.77 -1.53 3.19
CA ARG A 116 25.24 -1.47 3.16
C ARG A 116 25.78 -1.21 1.76
#